data_AF-A0A2S2NQC6-F1
#
_entry.id   AF-A0A2S2NQC6-F1
#
_cell.length_a   1.000
_cell.length_b   1.000
_cell.length_c   1.000
_cell.angle_alpha   90.00
_cell.angle_beta   90.00
_cell.angle_gamma   90.00
#
_symmetry.space_group_name_H-M   'P 1'
#
loop_
_entity.id
_entity.type
_entity.pdbx_description
1 polymer ?
#
loop_
_entity_poly.entity_id
_entity_poly.type
_entity_poly.pdbx_seq_one_letter_code
_entity_poly.pdbx_strand_id
1 'polypeptide(L)'
;FLQPKLNSFGIHSDSFESKKRDIKLSVHIAAHSAINSIDHLGEILNTAGKGSIFEKTRLHRTKCSKIILNVVSPTLLEDIVEDIGENRYSLIVDESTDVSITKYMAYCVRYYSKSLKNITTEF
;
A
#
# COMPACT_ATOMS: atom_id res chain seq x y z
N PHE A 1 41.74 -4.89 25.98
CA PHE A 1 40.89 -5.06 24.79
C PHE A 1 40.08 -3.79 24.58
N LEU A 2 40.37 -3.02 23.54
CA LEU A 2 39.67 -1.77 23.21
C LEU A 2 38.47 -2.08 22.31
N GLN A 3 37.27 -1.67 22.72
CA GLN A 3 36.07 -1.80 21.90
C GLN A 3 36.21 -0.88 20.67
N PRO A 4 36.01 -1.42 19.44
CA PRO A 4 36.10 -0.60 18.23
C PRO A 4 35.01 0.48 18.22
N LYS A 5 35.35 1.66 17.68
CA LYS A 5 34.39 2.76 17.51
C LYS A 5 33.27 2.33 16.56
N LEU A 6 32.03 2.62 16.95
CA LEU A 6 30.87 2.45 16.08
C LEU A 6 30.96 3.46 14.92
N ASN A 7 31.16 2.96 13.70
CA ASN A 7 31.25 3.79 12.49
C ASN A 7 29.88 4.13 11.90
N SER A 8 28.84 3.37 12.22
CA SER A 8 27.45 3.72 11.88
C SER A 8 26.49 3.00 12.83
N PHE A 9 25.30 3.57 13.01
CA PHE A 9 24.22 2.97 13.81
C PHE A 9 23.39 1.93 13.01
N GLY A 10 23.87 1.48 11.85
CA GLY A 10 23.16 0.52 11.00
C GLY A 10 21.90 1.08 10.32
N ILE A 11 21.69 2.39 10.39
CA ILE A 11 20.59 3.07 9.71
C ILE A 11 21.06 3.42 8.30
N HIS A 12 20.60 2.64 7.32
CA HIS A 12 20.80 2.92 5.91
C HIS A 12 19.44 3.22 5.28
N SER A 13 19.33 4.38 4.63
CA SER A 13 18.13 4.71 3.86
C SER A 13 18.09 3.89 2.58
N ASP A 14 16.93 3.27 2.32
CA ASP A 14 16.69 2.60 1.03
C ASP A 14 16.77 3.62 -0.11
N SER A 15 17.31 3.18 -1.25
CA SER A 15 17.34 4.00 -2.47
C SER A 15 15.93 4.35 -2.95
N PHE A 16 15.80 5.46 -3.67
CA PHE A 16 14.51 5.88 -4.23
C PHE A 16 13.88 4.79 -5.11
N GLU A 17 14.67 4.12 -5.94
CA GLU A 17 14.21 3.01 -6.78
C GLU A 17 13.71 1.81 -5.95
N SER A 18 14.35 1.50 -4.82
CA SER A 18 13.89 0.43 -3.92
C SER A 18 12.54 0.77 -3.28
N LYS A 19 12.34 2.04 -2.88
CA LYS A 19 11.06 2.52 -2.35
C LYS A 19 9.96 2.44 -3.41
N LYS A 20 10.26 2.90 -4.64
CA LYS A 20 9.33 2.86 -5.77
C LYS A 20 8.93 1.43 -6.14
N ARG A 21 9.89 0.49 -6.15
CA ARG A 21 9.64 -0.95 -6.30
C ARG A 21 8.67 -1.46 -5.23
N ASP A 22 8.93 -1.15 -3.97
CA ASP A 22 8.13 -1.65 -2.85
C ASP A 22 6.70 -1.11 -2.89
N ILE A 23 6.52 0.18 -3.19
CA ILE A 23 5.19 0.78 -3.36
C ILE A 23 4.43 0.08 -4.50
N LYS A 24 5.06 -0.13 -5.67
CA LYS A 24 4.41 -0.80 -6.81
C LYS A 24 3.98 -2.23 -6.49
N LEU A 25 4.84 -3.00 -5.83
CA LEU A 25 4.51 -4.36 -5.40
C LEU A 25 3.40 -4.36 -4.35
N SER A 26 3.44 -3.44 -3.38
CA SER A 26 2.40 -3.31 -2.37
C SER A 26 1.04 -2.96 -2.97
N VAL A 27 0.98 -2.06 -3.96
CA VAL A 27 -0.26 -1.74 -4.68
C VAL A 27 -0.77 -2.94 -5.46
N HIS A 28 0.11 -3.68 -6.15
CA HIS A 28 -0.29 -4.89 -6.87
C HIS A 28 -0.88 -5.95 -5.92
N ILE A 29 -0.25 -6.17 -4.77
CA ILE A 29 -0.75 -7.09 -3.75
C ILE A 29 -2.12 -6.63 -3.24
N ALA A 30 -2.27 -5.35 -2.89
CA ALA A 30 -3.54 -4.81 -2.40
C ALA A 30 -4.70 -5.00 -3.39
N ALA A 31 -4.44 -4.85 -4.69
CA ALA A 31 -5.46 -4.90 -5.73
C ALA A 31 -5.81 -6.32 -6.20
N HIS A 32 -4.86 -7.27 -6.14
CA HIS A 32 -4.97 -8.51 -6.90
C HIS A 32 -4.59 -9.79 -6.15
N SER A 33 -4.15 -9.71 -4.89
CA SER A 33 -3.70 -10.91 -4.17
C SER A 33 -3.93 -10.83 -2.66
N ALA A 34 -3.84 -11.97 -2.00
CA ALA A 34 -3.76 -12.02 -0.55
C ALA A 34 -2.40 -11.50 -0.07
N ILE A 35 -2.39 -10.74 1.03
CA ILE A 35 -1.19 -10.08 1.53
C ILE A 35 -0.07 -11.02 1.97
N ASN A 36 -0.41 -12.26 2.30
CA ASN A 36 0.55 -13.31 2.66
C ASN A 36 1.40 -13.76 1.47
N SER A 37 0.91 -13.62 0.23
CA SER A 37 1.63 -14.04 -0.97
C SER A 37 2.93 -13.26 -1.21
N ILE A 38 3.05 -12.05 -0.65
CA ILE A 38 4.22 -11.19 -0.85
C ILE A 38 5.51 -11.79 -0.27
N ASP A 39 5.41 -12.62 0.77
CA ASP A 39 6.57 -13.25 1.40
C ASP A 39 7.28 -14.16 0.38
N HIS A 40 6.56 -15.07 -0.26
CA HIS A 40 7.11 -15.96 -1.28
C HIS A 40 7.39 -15.26 -2.61
N LEU A 41 6.55 -14.27 -2.99
CA LEU A 41 6.81 -13.48 -4.19
C LEU A 41 8.15 -12.74 -4.07
N GLY A 42 8.48 -12.19 -2.89
CA GLY A 42 9.77 -11.57 -2.63
C GLY A 42 10.95 -12.53 -2.83
N GLU A 43 10.83 -13.77 -2.37
CA GLU A 43 11.85 -14.82 -2.56
C GLU A 43 12.05 -15.19 -4.03
N ILE A 44 10.95 -15.31 -4.78
CA ILE A 44 10.98 -15.56 -6.24
C ILE A 44 11.64 -14.38 -6.96
N LEU A 45 11.30 -13.14 -6.60
CA LEU A 45 11.89 -11.95 -7.20
C LEU A 45 13.39 -11.84 -6.90
N ASN A 46 13.82 -12.21 -5.69
CA ASN A 46 15.25 -12.24 -5.33
C ASN A 46 16.04 -13.24 -6.18
N THR A 47 15.44 -14.38 -6.51
CA THR A 47 16.11 -15.43 -7.29
C THR A 47 16.05 -15.18 -8.80
N ALA A 48 14.90 -14.76 -9.32
CA ALA A 48 14.71 -14.48 -10.74
C ALA A 48 15.31 -13.13 -11.18
N GLY A 49 15.40 -12.17 -10.25
CA GLY A 49 15.84 -10.80 -10.52
C GLY A 49 17.31 -10.52 -10.24
N LYS A 50 18.20 -11.52 -10.25
CA LYS A 50 19.64 -11.32 -10.01
C LYS A 50 20.24 -10.24 -10.92
N GLY A 51 21.04 -9.35 -10.34
CA GLY A 51 21.64 -8.20 -11.03
C GLY A 51 20.70 -7.00 -11.23
N SER A 52 19.45 -7.08 -10.74
CA SER A 52 18.45 -6.02 -10.86
C SER A 52 18.04 -5.44 -9.50
N ILE A 53 17.16 -4.43 -9.52
CA ILE A 53 16.55 -3.88 -8.31
C ILE A 53 15.75 -4.93 -7.51
N PHE A 54 15.41 -6.07 -8.11
CA PHE A 54 14.62 -7.12 -7.47
C PHE A 54 15.47 -8.13 -6.68
N GLU A 55 16.79 -8.20 -6.88
CA GLU A 55 17.67 -9.17 -6.22
C GLU A 55 17.69 -9.06 -4.68
N LYS A 56 17.46 -7.85 -4.16
CA LYS A 56 17.46 -7.53 -2.72
C LYS A 56 16.10 -7.02 -2.26
N THR A 57 15.02 -7.64 -2.76
CA THR A 57 13.66 -7.37 -2.33
C THR A 57 13.46 -7.86 -0.90
N ARG A 58 13.29 -6.91 0.03
CA ARG A 58 13.01 -7.15 1.45
C ARG A 58 11.62 -6.62 1.79
N LEU A 59 10.63 -7.11 1.05
CA LEU A 59 9.23 -6.73 1.18
C LEU A 59 8.44 -7.93 1.70
N HIS A 60 8.35 -8.04 3.02
CA HIS A 60 7.52 -9.03 3.68
C HIS A 60 6.15 -8.47 4.04
N ARG A 61 5.24 -9.35 4.45
CA ARG A 61 3.86 -9.01 4.85
C ARG A 61 3.78 -7.75 5.70
N THR A 62 4.52 -7.66 6.81
CA THR A 62 4.47 -6.50 7.71
C THR A 62 4.88 -5.20 7.02
N LYS A 63 5.97 -5.21 6.23
CA LYS A 63 6.42 -4.02 5.48
C LYS A 63 5.38 -3.64 4.41
N CYS A 64 4.87 -4.62 3.69
CA CYS A 64 3.83 -4.44 2.67
C CYS A 64 2.55 -3.84 3.29
N SER A 65 2.04 -4.40 4.39
CA SER A 65 0.88 -3.87 5.11
C SER A 65 1.10 -2.43 5.55
N LYS A 66 2.28 -2.11 6.09
CA LYS A 66 2.58 -0.75 6.54
C LYS A 66 2.73 0.25 5.39
N ILE A 67 3.24 -0.16 4.24
CA ILE A 67 3.25 0.69 3.03
C ILE A 67 1.82 0.94 2.56
N ILE A 68 0.98 -0.10 2.50
CA ILE A 68 -0.42 0.04 2.09
C ILE A 68 -1.15 0.99 3.04
N LEU A 69 -1.05 0.76 4.35
CA LEU A 69 -1.82 1.50 5.35
C LEU A 69 -1.31 2.93 5.60
N ASN A 70 0.00 3.14 5.59
CA ASN A 70 0.59 4.42 6.02
C ASN A 70 1.09 5.29 4.86
N VAL A 71 1.08 4.77 3.63
CA VAL A 71 1.56 5.52 2.46
C VAL A 71 0.49 5.52 1.38
N VAL A 72 0.08 4.35 0.89
CA VAL A 72 -0.85 4.26 -0.25
C VAL A 72 -2.25 4.75 0.15
N SER A 73 -2.80 4.21 1.24
CA SER A 73 -4.14 4.55 1.73
C SER A 73 -4.34 6.06 2.01
N PRO A 74 -3.47 6.75 2.76
CA PRO A 74 -3.65 8.19 3.00
C PRO A 74 -3.53 9.01 1.71
N THR A 75 -2.60 8.67 0.80
CA THR A 75 -2.47 9.39 -0.48
C THR A 75 -3.73 9.23 -1.34
N LEU A 76 -4.30 8.02 -1.44
CA LEU A 76 -5.54 7.81 -2.18
C LEU A 76 -6.73 8.57 -1.56
N LEU A 77 -6.80 8.62 -0.23
CA LEU A 77 -7.84 9.38 0.45
C LEU A 77 -7.70 10.89 0.18
N GLU A 78 -6.48 11.42 0.23
CA GLU A 78 -6.18 12.82 -0.11
C GLU A 78 -6.61 13.14 -1.55
N ASP A 79 -6.27 12.26 -2.51
CA ASP A 79 -6.65 12.42 -3.92
C ASP A 79 -8.19 12.45 -4.10
N ILE A 80 -8.92 11.57 -3.41
CA ILE A 80 -10.40 11.53 -3.44
C ILE A 80 -10.98 12.81 -2.86
N VAL A 81 -10.46 13.26 -1.70
CA VAL A 81 -10.94 14.47 -1.03
C VAL A 81 -10.68 15.71 -1.88
N GLU A 82 -9.53 15.78 -2.55
CA GLU A 82 -9.18 16.88 -3.45
C GLU A 82 -10.07 16.92 -4.70
N ASP A 83 -10.34 15.76 -5.33
CA ASP A 83 -11.20 15.70 -6.53
C ASP A 83 -12.67 16.03 -6.20
N ILE A 84 -13.17 15.60 -5.04
CA ILE A 84 -14.49 16.00 -4.54
C ILE A 84 -14.54 17.51 -4.28
N GLY A 85 -13.58 18.05 -3.52
CA GLY A 85 -13.55 19.45 -3.12
C GLY A 85 -14.85 19.91 -2.45
N GLU A 86 -15.41 21.03 -2.91
CA GLU A 86 -16.69 21.57 -2.39
C GLU A 86 -17.94 20.99 -3.09
N ASN A 87 -17.78 20.00 -3.96
CA ASN A 87 -18.91 19.43 -4.68
C ASN A 87 -19.73 18.47 -3.82
N ARG A 88 -20.97 18.23 -4.23
CA ARG A 88 -21.82 17.21 -3.60
C ARG A 88 -21.32 15.81 -3.94
N TYR A 89 -21.38 14.92 -2.95
CA TYR A 89 -21.12 13.50 -3.09
C TYR A 89 -22.20 12.71 -2.36
N SER A 90 -22.32 11.42 -2.70
CA SER A 90 -23.13 10.46 -1.97
C SER A 90 -22.20 9.53 -1.21
N LEU A 91 -22.44 9.32 0.09
CA LEU A 91 -21.77 8.30 0.89
C LEU A 91 -22.74 7.14 1.11
N ILE A 92 -22.37 5.97 0.65
CA ILE A 92 -23.10 4.71 0.84
C ILE A 92 -22.35 3.93 1.91
N VAL A 93 -23.08 3.52 2.94
CA VAL A 93 -22.54 2.75 4.07
C VAL A 93 -23.34 1.47 4.19
N ASP A 94 -22.65 0.33 4.20
CA ASP A 94 -23.26 -0.98 4.34
C ASP A 94 -22.63 -1.71 5.53
N GLU A 95 -23.47 -2.19 6.46
CA GLU A 95 -23.03 -2.98 7.61
C GLU A 95 -23.40 -4.44 7.38
N SER A 96 -22.41 -5.34 7.45
CA SER A 96 -22.64 -6.78 7.51
C SER A 96 -22.14 -7.35 8.83
N THR A 97 -22.84 -8.36 9.37
CA THR A 97 -22.39 -9.12 10.54
C THR A 97 -22.09 -10.54 10.09
N ASP A 98 -20.85 -10.97 10.28
CA ASP A 98 -20.47 -12.35 10.05
C ASP A 98 -21.03 -13.26 11.16
N VAL A 99 -21.23 -14.54 10.85
CA VAL A 99 -21.71 -15.56 11.79
C VAL A 99 -20.84 -15.65 13.05
N SER A 100 -19.56 -15.28 12.94
CA SER A 100 -18.60 -15.19 14.04
C SER A 100 -18.65 -13.86 14.82
N ILE A 101 -19.83 -13.20 14.89
CA ILE A 101 -20.10 -11.93 15.62
C ILE A 101 -19.22 -10.74 15.21
N THR A 102 -18.45 -10.85 14.13
CA THR A 102 -17.62 -9.76 13.60
C THR A 102 -18.48 -8.85 12.72
N LYS A 103 -18.50 -7.56 13.05
CA LYS A 103 -19.18 -6.53 12.24
C LYS A 103 -18.19 -5.94 11.23
N TYR A 104 -18.61 -5.89 9.97
CA TYR A 104 -17.89 -5.24 8.88
C TYR A 104 -18.70 -4.05 8.40
N MET A 105 -18.01 -2.96 8.08
CA MET A 105 -18.62 -1.73 7.59
C MET A 105 -17.92 -1.35 6.28
N ALA A 106 -18.67 -1.41 5.19
CA ALA A 106 -18.21 -0.97 3.88
C ALA A 106 -18.60 0.48 3.66
N TYR A 107 -17.67 1.25 3.11
CA TYR A 107 -17.88 2.64 2.72
C TYR A 107 -17.71 2.73 1.21
N CYS A 108 -18.52 3.56 0.58
CA CYS A 108 -18.47 3.78 -0.84
C CYS A 108 -18.86 5.23 -1.11
N VAL A 109 -17.99 5.97 -1.79
CA VAL A 109 -18.24 7.38 -2.14
C VAL A 109 -18.50 7.49 -3.63
N ARG A 110 -19.62 8.12 -3.99
CA ARG A 110 -20.00 8.39 -5.37
C ARG A 110 -20.08 9.89 -5.62
N TYR A 111 -19.30 10.39 -6.56
CA TYR A 111 -19.15 11.82 -6.81
C TYR A 111 -18.85 12.08 -8.29
N TYR A 112 -19.00 13.34 -8.72
CA TYR A 112 -18.55 13.77 -10.04
C TYR A 112 -17.08 14.17 -9.99
N SER A 113 -16.21 13.36 -10.60
CA SER A 113 -14.79 13.65 -10.74
C SER A 113 -14.58 14.75 -11.76
N LYS A 114 -13.94 15.84 -11.35
CA LYS A 114 -13.59 16.95 -12.25
C LYS A 114 -12.47 16.55 -13.19
N SER A 115 -11.53 15.75 -12.68
CA SER A 115 -10.40 15.22 -13.46
C SER A 115 -10.89 14.31 -14.60
N LEU A 116 -11.77 13.36 -14.30
CA LEU A 116 -12.28 12.38 -15.27
C LEU A 116 -13.51 12.86 -16.05
N LYS A 117 -14.13 13.97 -15.63
CA LYS A 117 -15.37 14.53 -16.18
C LYS A 117 -16.53 13.52 -16.19
N ASN A 118 -16.58 12.64 -15.19
CA ASN A 118 -17.57 11.57 -15.09
C ASN A 118 -17.99 11.34 -13.63
N ILE A 119 -19.11 10.66 -13.43
CA ILE A 119 -19.49 10.15 -12.11
C ILE A 119 -18.67 8.90 -11.82
N THR A 120 -17.92 8.94 -10.71
CA THR A 120 -17.04 7.87 -10.25
C THR A 120 -17.52 7.34 -8.90
N THR A 121 -17.17 6.09 -8.62
CA THR A 121 -17.44 5.41 -7.36
C THR A 121 -16.12 4.87 -6.81
N GLU A 122 -15.73 5.27 -5.61
CA GLU A 122 -14.52 4.83 -4.91
C GLU A 122 -14.89 4.11 -3.60
N PHE A 123 -14.03 3.19 -3.15
CA PHE A 123 -14.25 2.29 -1.99
C PHE A 123 -13.12 2.40 -0.97
#